data_AF-A0A522F3T9-F1
#
_entry.id   AF-A0A522F3T9-F1
#
_cell.length_a   1.000
_cell.length_b   1.000
_cell.length_c   1.000
_cell.angle_alpha   90.00
_cell.angle_beta   90.00
_cell.angle_gamma   90.00
#
_symmetry.space_group_name_H-M   'P 1'
#
loop_
_entity.id
_entity.type
_entity.pdbx_description
1 polymer ?
#
loop_
_entity_poly.entity_id
_entity_poly.type
_entity_poly.pdbx_seq_one_letter_code
_entity_poly.pdbx_strand_id
1 'polypeptide(L)'
;RIEDTNIKKILLTGHADEHLAIKAFNEGLIHRYIKKSDPEVASLIIKSIHDLQIQYFQSMSDIVVRMLSVTSPSCLHDKKFAAFFWELCKKKGIVEFYLADHSGSFLMMNDDAKISFLIVKKQTDLRLHYDLALDNGASEEVLDQLLNGDKIPCFWESNGVTPQKNEWEKCLVPAQKYVSDEIYYYAFVQGAVLFDVLFEKILSYHNYLEELDVEEILLV
;
A
#
# COMPACT_ATOMS: atom_id res chain seq x y z
N ARG A 1 7.11 -24.32 19.56
CA ARG A 1 7.41 -22.89 19.84
C ARG A 1 7.36 -22.19 18.49
N ILE A 2 6.59 -21.12 18.34
CA ILE A 2 6.54 -20.38 17.07
C ILE A 2 7.85 -19.59 16.97
N GLU A 3 8.61 -19.79 15.88
CA GLU A 3 9.97 -19.22 15.72
C GLU A 3 9.94 -17.76 15.26
N ASP A 4 9.01 -17.39 14.38
CA ASP A 4 8.82 -16.00 13.96
C ASP A 4 8.11 -15.19 15.07
N THR A 5 8.84 -14.20 15.58
CA THR A 5 8.39 -13.32 16.65
C THR A 5 7.29 -12.37 16.21
N ASN A 6 7.21 -12.06 14.91
CA ASN A 6 6.27 -11.08 14.36
C ASN A 6 4.86 -11.64 14.16
N ILE A 7 4.72 -12.97 14.12
CA ILE A 7 3.42 -13.64 14.03
C ILE A 7 2.50 -13.12 15.14
N LYS A 8 1.35 -12.62 14.72
CA LYS A 8 0.30 -12.12 15.61
C LYS A 8 -0.56 -13.28 16.07
N LYS A 9 -0.95 -13.26 17.36
CA LYS A 9 -1.47 -14.43 18.06
C LYS A 9 -2.82 -14.10 18.69
N ILE A 10 -3.85 -14.88 18.35
CA ILE A 10 -5.19 -14.81 18.94
C ILE A 10 -5.36 -16.01 19.87
N LEU A 11 -5.65 -15.76 21.15
CA LEU A 11 -5.91 -16.79 22.15
C LEU A 11 -7.41 -16.97 22.39
N LEU A 12 -7.92 -18.19 22.24
CA LEU A 12 -9.29 -18.52 22.60
C LEU A 12 -9.37 -19.01 24.04
N THR A 13 -10.10 -18.28 24.90
CA THR A 13 -10.13 -18.50 26.35
C THR A 13 -11.39 -19.22 26.83
N GLY A 14 -11.24 -20.05 27.86
CA GLY A 14 -12.36 -20.55 28.68
C GLY A 14 -12.66 -19.63 29.86
N HIS A 15 -13.69 -19.96 30.65
CA HIS A 15 -14.07 -19.16 31.84
C HIS A 15 -12.97 -19.08 32.92
N ALA A 16 -12.11 -20.10 33.03
CA ALA A 16 -11.07 -20.15 34.06
C ALA A 16 -9.75 -19.46 33.66
N ASP A 17 -9.57 -19.11 32.37
CA ASP A 17 -8.27 -18.72 31.81
C ASP A 17 -8.13 -17.22 31.53
N GLU A 18 -9.15 -16.42 31.84
CA GLU A 18 -9.19 -15.00 31.49
C GLU A 18 -8.03 -14.21 32.14
N HIS A 19 -7.73 -14.48 33.41
CA HIS A 19 -6.61 -13.83 34.09
C HIS A 19 -5.24 -14.18 33.48
N LEU A 20 -5.06 -15.42 33.01
CA LEU A 20 -3.84 -15.83 32.30
C LEU A 20 -3.73 -15.16 30.94
N ALA A 21 -4.85 -15.02 30.23
CA ALA A 21 -4.89 -14.33 28.93
C ALA A 21 -4.58 -12.84 29.05
N ILE A 22 -5.12 -12.16 30.07
CA ILE A 22 -4.79 -10.75 30.35
C ILE A 22 -3.30 -10.59 30.62
N LYS A 23 -2.72 -11.48 31.43
CA LYS A 23 -1.27 -11.45 31.69
C LYS A 23 -0.45 -11.67 30.41
N ALA A 24 -0.77 -12.70 29.63
CA ALA A 24 -0.10 -12.98 28.36
C ALA A 24 -0.23 -11.84 27.34
N PHE A 25 -1.38 -11.14 27.33
CA PHE A 25 -1.60 -9.96 26.49
C PHE A 25 -0.73 -8.78 26.92
N ASN A 26 -0.69 -8.47 28.22
CA ASN A 26 0.11 -7.38 28.76
C ASN A 26 1.62 -7.63 28.58
N GLU A 27 2.06 -8.89 28.61
CA GLU A 27 3.44 -9.30 28.34
C GLU A 27 3.78 -9.35 26.84
N GLY A 28 2.82 -9.08 25.94
CA GLY A 28 3.02 -9.12 24.48
C GLY A 28 3.18 -10.53 23.90
N LEU A 29 2.89 -11.59 24.68
CA LEU A 29 2.93 -12.97 24.21
C LEU A 29 1.79 -13.26 23.23
N ILE A 30 0.64 -12.62 23.43
CA ILE A 30 -0.52 -12.67 22.55
C ILE A 30 -0.96 -11.25 22.17
N HIS A 31 -1.68 -11.12 21.06
CA HIS A 31 -2.10 -9.84 20.50
C HIS A 31 -3.63 -9.66 20.57
N ARG A 32 -4.36 -10.74 20.82
CA ARG A 32 -5.80 -10.73 21.09
C ARG A 32 -6.18 -11.94 21.94
N TYR A 33 -7.21 -11.80 22.77
CA TYR A 33 -7.90 -12.94 23.38
C TYR A 33 -9.40 -12.81 23.19
N ILE A 34 -10.09 -13.93 22.98
CA ILE A 34 -11.54 -14.00 22.70
C ILE A 34 -12.13 -15.18 23.49
N LYS A 35 -13.27 -14.99 24.15
CA LYS A 35 -13.95 -16.06 24.89
C LYS A 35 -14.57 -17.08 23.93
N LYS A 36 -14.28 -18.37 24.10
CA LYS A 36 -14.85 -19.45 23.26
C LYS A 36 -16.37 -19.53 23.34
N SER A 37 -16.94 -19.16 24.48
CA SER A 37 -18.38 -19.16 24.73
C SER A 37 -19.09 -17.91 24.25
N ASP A 38 -18.36 -16.94 23.66
CA ASP A 38 -18.98 -15.73 23.14
C ASP A 38 -19.87 -16.09 21.94
N PRO A 39 -21.15 -15.67 21.91
CA PRO A 39 -22.04 -15.95 20.78
C PRO A 39 -21.50 -15.37 19.46
N GLU A 40 -20.69 -14.31 19.52
CA GLU A 40 -20.08 -13.64 18.38
C GLU A 40 -18.61 -14.05 18.16
N VAL A 41 -18.18 -15.18 18.74
CA VAL A 41 -16.77 -15.62 18.67
C VAL A 41 -16.23 -15.68 17.23
N ALA A 42 -17.01 -16.16 16.27
CA ALA A 42 -16.59 -16.27 14.87
C ALA A 42 -16.36 -14.90 14.23
N SER A 43 -17.28 -13.95 14.43
CA SER A 43 -17.16 -12.60 13.88
C SER A 43 -16.00 -11.83 14.52
N LEU A 44 -15.78 -12.02 15.83
CA LEU A 44 -14.64 -11.46 16.56
C LEU A 44 -13.30 -12.02 16.06
N ILE A 45 -13.22 -13.32 15.76
CA ILE A 45 -12.01 -13.94 15.20
C ILE A 45 -11.70 -13.33 13.83
N ILE A 46 -12.68 -13.30 12.91
CA ILE A 46 -12.48 -12.77 11.55
C ILE A 46 -11.99 -11.33 11.59
N LYS A 47 -12.67 -10.48 12.39
CA LYS A 47 -12.24 -9.09 12.58
C LYS A 47 -10.81 -9.01 13.12
N SER A 48 -10.49 -9.83 14.13
CA SER A 48 -9.16 -9.84 14.74
C SER A 48 -8.09 -10.32 13.77
N ILE A 49 -8.40 -11.26 12.86
CA ILE A 49 -7.46 -11.69 11.81
C ILE A 49 -7.11 -10.51 10.91
N HIS A 50 -8.10 -9.77 10.39
CA HIS A 50 -7.86 -8.61 9.54
C HIS A 50 -7.06 -7.51 10.26
N ASP A 51 -7.45 -7.17 11.49
CA ASP A 51 -6.76 -6.15 12.29
C ASP A 51 -5.28 -6.53 12.53
N LEU A 52 -5.03 -7.81 12.83
CA LEU A 52 -3.69 -8.31 13.13
C LEU A 52 -2.83 -8.52 11.88
N GLN A 53 -3.41 -8.87 10.74
CA GLN A 53 -2.68 -8.90 9.46
C GLN A 53 -2.14 -7.50 9.12
N ILE A 54 -2.93 -6.44 9.30
CA ILE A 54 -2.47 -5.06 9.10
C ILE A 54 -1.31 -4.74 10.06
N GLN A 55 -1.42 -5.10 11.34
CA GLN A 55 -0.35 -4.88 12.32
C GLN A 55 0.93 -5.67 12.01
N TYR A 56 0.79 -6.86 11.41
CA TYR A 56 1.93 -7.64 10.94
C TYR A 56 2.70 -6.85 9.87
N PHE A 57 2.01 -6.38 8.83
CA PHE A 57 2.65 -5.59 7.77
C PHE A 57 3.22 -4.27 8.28
N GLN A 58 2.56 -3.58 9.23
CA GLN A 58 3.15 -2.40 9.88
C GLN A 58 4.49 -2.72 10.57
N SER A 59 4.54 -3.84 11.28
CA SER A 59 5.78 -4.29 11.95
C SER A 59 6.87 -4.64 10.93
N MET A 60 6.50 -5.23 9.78
CA MET A 60 7.43 -5.55 8.70
C MET A 60 7.94 -4.31 7.97
N SER A 61 7.05 -3.35 7.68
CA SER A 61 7.41 -2.08 7.03
C SER A 61 8.45 -1.32 7.84
N ASP A 62 8.32 -1.29 9.18
CA ASP A 62 9.32 -0.68 10.05
C ASP A 62 10.72 -1.31 9.91
N ILE A 63 10.79 -2.63 9.70
CA ILE A 63 12.06 -3.34 9.47
C ILE A 63 12.61 -2.96 8.09
N VAL A 64 11.77 -2.98 7.05
CA VAL A 64 12.16 -2.66 5.68
C VAL A 64 12.70 -1.23 5.57
N VAL A 65 11.99 -0.24 6.14
CA VAL A 65 12.39 1.17 6.15
C VAL A 65 13.76 1.34 6.81
N ARG A 66 13.98 0.69 7.97
CA ARG A 66 15.29 0.72 8.65
C ARG A 66 16.39 0.03 7.85
N MET A 67 16.09 -1.12 7.24
CA MET A 67 17.07 -1.90 6.48
C MET A 67 17.52 -1.19 5.20
N LEU A 68 16.59 -0.55 4.50
CA LEU A 68 16.87 0.21 3.28
C LEU A 68 17.43 1.62 3.58
N SER A 69 17.43 2.05 4.85
CA SER A 69 17.83 3.41 5.26
C SER A 69 17.07 4.51 4.50
N VAL A 70 15.81 4.24 4.16
CA VAL A 70 14.94 5.17 3.45
C VAL A 70 14.04 5.90 4.44
N THR A 71 13.64 7.12 4.11
CA THR A 71 12.64 7.86 4.89
C THR A 71 11.24 7.46 4.44
N SER A 72 10.39 7.11 5.38
CA SER A 72 8.97 6.84 5.13
C SER A 72 8.27 8.09 4.58
N PRO A 73 7.51 8.01 3.48
CA PRO A 73 6.67 9.11 3.00
C PRO A 73 5.68 9.58 4.08
N SER A 74 5.49 10.90 4.22
CA SER A 74 4.58 11.47 5.24
C SER A 74 3.14 10.94 5.12
N CYS A 75 2.67 10.62 3.91
CA CYS A 75 1.33 10.09 3.67
C CYS A 75 1.08 8.74 4.38
N LEU A 76 2.12 7.96 4.67
CA LEU A 76 2.01 6.71 5.44
C LEU A 76 1.64 6.94 6.92
N HIS A 77 1.91 8.14 7.44
CA HIS A 77 1.61 8.52 8.81
C HIS A 77 0.32 9.35 8.92
N ASP A 78 -0.24 9.79 7.79
CA ASP A 78 -1.46 10.57 7.70
C ASP A 78 -2.70 9.67 7.76
N LYS A 79 -3.47 9.79 8.85
CA LYS A 79 -4.63 8.93 9.12
C LYS A 79 -5.78 9.13 8.14
N LYS A 80 -5.99 10.35 7.65
CA LYS A 80 -7.07 10.66 6.69
C LYS A 80 -6.69 10.13 5.31
N PHE A 81 -5.42 10.31 4.92
CA PHE A 81 -4.90 9.71 3.69
C PHE A 81 -4.99 8.17 3.75
N ALA A 82 -4.62 7.56 4.88
CA ALA A 82 -4.75 6.11 5.06
C ALA A 82 -6.20 5.64 4.90
N ALA A 83 -7.17 6.34 5.48
CA ALA A 83 -8.60 6.01 5.29
C ALA A 83 -9.03 6.12 3.81
N PHE A 84 -8.62 7.19 3.13
CA PHE A 84 -8.83 7.34 1.68
C PHE A 84 -8.20 6.19 0.88
N PHE A 85 -6.97 5.81 1.22
CA PHE A 85 -6.23 4.74 0.55
C PHE A 85 -6.94 3.39 0.71
N TRP A 86 -7.40 3.05 1.91
CA TRP A 86 -8.12 1.80 2.16
C TRP A 86 -9.48 1.76 1.44
N GLU A 87 -10.21 2.88 1.39
CA GLU A 87 -11.44 3.00 0.61
C GLU A 87 -11.18 2.85 -0.89
N LEU A 88 -10.08 3.41 -1.39
CA LEU A 88 -9.66 3.24 -2.79
C LEU A 88 -9.35 1.77 -3.10
N CYS A 89 -8.58 1.10 -2.23
CA CYS A 89 -8.25 -0.31 -2.39
C CYS A 89 -9.52 -1.16 -2.45
N LYS A 90 -10.45 -0.94 -1.51
CA LYS A 90 -11.74 -1.63 -1.48
C LYS A 90 -12.57 -1.39 -2.75
N LYS A 91 -12.65 -0.14 -3.21
CA LYS A 91 -13.40 0.24 -4.42
C LYS A 91 -12.81 -0.38 -5.69
N LYS A 92 -11.50 -0.57 -5.74
CA LYS A 92 -10.76 -1.09 -6.90
C LYS A 92 -10.48 -2.58 -6.85
N GLY A 93 -10.83 -3.26 -5.73
CA GLY A 93 -10.56 -4.68 -5.54
C GLY A 93 -9.07 -4.99 -5.37
N ILE A 94 -8.31 -4.07 -4.78
CA ILE A 94 -6.86 -4.25 -4.55
C ILE A 94 -6.68 -5.17 -3.35
N VAL A 95 -5.94 -6.26 -3.54
CA VAL A 95 -5.66 -7.27 -2.50
C VAL A 95 -4.23 -7.15 -1.97
N GLU A 96 -3.32 -6.59 -2.76
CA GLU A 96 -1.93 -6.37 -2.39
C GLU A 96 -1.38 -5.08 -3.00
N PHE A 97 -0.44 -4.45 -2.29
CA PHE A 97 0.17 -3.19 -2.70
C PHE A 97 1.58 -3.05 -2.13
N TYR A 98 2.43 -2.32 -2.87
CA TYR A 98 3.84 -2.15 -2.57
C TYR A 98 4.24 -0.69 -2.77
N LEU A 99 5.00 -0.13 -1.84
CA LEU A 99 5.50 1.23 -1.95
C LEU A 99 6.44 1.33 -3.17
N ALA A 100 6.10 2.22 -4.10
CA ALA A 100 6.79 2.38 -5.37
C ALA A 100 7.86 3.47 -5.31
N ASP A 101 7.61 4.61 -4.64
CA ASP A 101 8.57 5.73 -4.55
C ASP A 101 8.61 6.40 -3.17
N HIS A 102 9.46 7.42 -3.05
CA HIS A 102 9.62 8.23 -1.83
C HIS A 102 8.52 9.28 -1.62
N SER A 103 7.70 9.55 -2.65
CA SER A 103 6.55 10.47 -2.57
C SER A 103 5.32 9.82 -1.94
N GLY A 104 5.27 8.47 -1.96
CA GLY A 104 4.14 7.70 -1.47
C GLY A 104 3.29 7.05 -2.56
N SER A 105 3.84 6.86 -3.76
CA SER A 105 3.19 6.10 -4.82
C SER A 105 3.18 4.60 -4.51
N PHE A 106 2.19 3.87 -5.01
CA PHE A 106 2.05 2.43 -4.80
C PHE A 106 1.82 1.68 -6.09
N LEU A 107 2.53 0.55 -6.24
CA LEU A 107 2.13 -0.55 -7.10
C LEU A 107 0.97 -1.29 -6.43
N MET A 108 -0.10 -1.56 -7.16
CA MET A 108 -1.33 -2.16 -6.65
C MET A 108 -1.77 -3.31 -7.57
N MET A 109 -2.23 -4.41 -6.98
CA MET A 109 -2.73 -5.57 -7.72
C MET A 109 -4.05 -6.06 -7.14
N ASN A 110 -4.95 -6.52 -8.03
CA ASN A 110 -6.11 -7.30 -7.63
C ASN A 110 -5.74 -8.78 -7.50
N ASP A 111 -6.72 -9.59 -7.12
CA ASP A 111 -6.64 -11.05 -7.01
C ASP A 111 -6.15 -11.76 -8.28
N ASP A 112 -6.46 -11.24 -9.47
CA ASP A 112 -5.97 -11.73 -10.77
C ASP A 112 -4.56 -11.23 -11.16
N ALA A 113 -3.83 -10.56 -10.26
CA ALA A 113 -2.57 -9.89 -10.55
C ALA A 113 -2.64 -8.81 -11.65
N LYS A 114 -3.80 -8.18 -11.86
CA LYS A 114 -3.94 -7.01 -12.74
C LYS A 114 -3.31 -5.80 -12.07
N ILE A 115 -2.31 -5.24 -12.73
CA ILE A 115 -1.49 -4.15 -12.21
C ILE A 115 -2.17 -2.80 -12.38
N SER A 116 -2.02 -1.98 -11.35
CA SER A 116 -2.34 -0.57 -11.34
C SER A 116 -1.35 0.19 -10.46
N PHE A 117 -1.30 1.50 -10.64
CA PHE A 117 -0.53 2.41 -9.79
C PHE A 117 -1.42 3.46 -9.18
N LEU A 118 -1.22 3.72 -7.89
CA LEU A 118 -1.59 4.98 -7.27
C LEU A 118 -0.35 5.86 -7.26
N ILE A 119 -0.29 6.83 -8.17
CA ILE A 119 0.79 7.81 -8.22
C ILE A 119 0.44 8.92 -7.25
N VAL A 120 1.34 9.27 -6.34
CA VAL A 120 1.15 10.31 -5.32
C VAL A 120 2.31 11.29 -5.40
N LYS A 121 1.99 12.58 -5.42
CA LYS A 121 2.95 13.67 -5.42
C LYS A 121 2.54 14.73 -4.41
N LYS A 122 3.54 15.34 -3.78
CA LYS A 122 3.37 16.52 -2.94
C LYS A 122 3.57 17.79 -3.74
N GLN A 123 3.20 18.91 -3.14
CA GLN A 123 3.49 20.23 -3.70
C GLN A 123 4.99 20.44 -3.96
N THR A 124 5.86 19.92 -3.10
CA THR A 124 7.32 19.99 -3.26
C THR A 124 7.77 19.25 -4.51
N ASP A 125 7.21 18.06 -4.74
CA ASP A 125 7.56 17.22 -5.88
C ASP A 125 7.10 17.87 -7.19
N LEU A 126 5.89 18.44 -7.20
CA LEU A 126 5.38 19.20 -8.35
C LEU A 126 6.25 20.43 -8.68
N ARG A 127 6.78 21.13 -7.67
CA ARG A 127 7.71 22.25 -7.90
C ARG A 127 9.02 21.78 -8.54
N LEU A 128 9.59 20.68 -8.06
CA LEU A 128 10.78 20.10 -8.66
C LEU A 128 10.53 19.72 -10.13
N HIS A 129 9.39 19.09 -10.42
CA HIS A 129 9.02 18.76 -11.79
C HIS A 129 8.72 19.98 -12.66
N TYR A 130 8.17 21.06 -12.09
CA TYR A 130 7.98 22.34 -12.78
C TYR A 130 9.34 22.94 -13.19
N ASP A 131 10.30 23.00 -12.26
CA ASP A 131 11.63 23.55 -12.54
C ASP A 131 12.34 22.72 -13.63
N LEU A 132 12.23 21.38 -13.55
CA LEU A 132 12.74 20.48 -14.59
C LEU A 132 12.06 20.69 -15.95
N ALA A 133 10.73 20.88 -15.98
CA ALA A 133 10.00 21.12 -17.22
C ALA A 133 10.40 22.47 -17.84
N LEU A 134 10.60 23.50 -17.01
CA LEU A 134 11.04 24.82 -17.42
C LEU A 134 12.44 24.78 -18.05
N ASP A 135 13.38 24.10 -17.38
CA ASP A 135 14.77 23.95 -17.86
C ASP A 135 14.84 23.16 -19.18
N ASN A 136 13.93 22.21 -19.39
CA ASN A 136 13.82 21.45 -20.64
C ASN A 136 12.99 22.16 -21.73
N GLY A 137 12.50 23.36 -21.44
CA GLY A 137 11.77 24.20 -22.38
C GLY A 137 10.40 23.66 -22.77
N ALA A 138 9.71 22.97 -21.85
CA ALA A 138 8.33 22.51 -22.02
C ALA A 138 7.37 23.66 -22.39
N SER A 139 6.18 23.34 -22.91
CA SER A 139 5.18 24.34 -23.27
C SER A 139 4.65 25.06 -22.02
N GLU A 140 4.21 26.32 -22.18
CA GLU A 140 3.58 27.09 -21.09
C GLU A 140 2.37 26.34 -20.51
N GLU A 141 1.61 25.63 -21.35
CA GLU A 141 0.49 24.80 -20.91
C GLU A 141 0.92 23.68 -19.93
N VAL A 142 2.04 23.01 -20.19
CA VAL A 142 2.60 21.99 -19.29
C VAL A 142 3.02 22.62 -17.96
N LEU A 143 3.66 23.78 -18.01
CA LEU A 143 4.11 24.51 -16.82
C LEU A 143 2.91 24.92 -15.94
N ASP A 144 1.85 25.45 -16.55
CA ASP A 144 0.62 25.82 -15.85
C ASP A 144 -0.06 24.60 -15.23
N GLN A 145 -0.12 23.47 -15.95
CA GLN A 145 -0.71 22.21 -15.46
C GLN A 145 0.04 21.67 -14.24
N LEU A 146 1.37 21.75 -14.22
CA LEU A 146 2.20 21.33 -13.09
C LEU A 146 2.09 22.29 -11.90
N LEU A 147 2.06 23.60 -12.17
CA LEU A 147 1.98 24.64 -11.14
C LEU A 147 0.66 24.57 -10.37
N ASN A 148 -0.46 24.39 -11.09
CA ASN A 148 -1.79 24.25 -10.50
C ASN A 148 -2.02 22.86 -9.88
N GLY A 149 -1.25 21.86 -10.33
CA GLY A 149 -1.41 20.46 -9.95
C GLY A 149 -2.65 19.82 -10.60
N ASP A 150 -3.05 20.30 -11.77
CA ASP A 150 -4.12 19.72 -12.57
C ASP A 150 -3.69 18.38 -13.17
N LYS A 151 -2.40 18.25 -13.45
CA LYS A 151 -1.76 17.00 -13.86
C LYS A 151 -0.50 16.73 -13.05
N ILE A 152 -0.19 15.44 -12.89
CA ILE A 152 1.04 14.97 -12.26
C ILE A 152 1.88 14.12 -13.22
N PRO A 153 3.21 14.12 -13.08
CA PRO A 153 4.11 13.22 -13.79
C PRO A 153 3.79 11.74 -13.56
N CYS A 154 3.73 10.96 -14.65
CA CYS A 154 3.55 9.52 -14.63
C CYS A 154 4.76 8.77 -15.21
N PHE A 155 5.97 9.19 -14.85
CA PHE A 155 7.21 8.55 -15.29
C PHE A 155 8.18 8.37 -14.12
N TRP A 156 9.13 7.46 -14.29
CA TRP A 156 10.08 7.08 -13.25
C TRP A 156 11.44 7.75 -13.46
N GLU A 157 11.95 8.40 -12.42
CA GLU A 157 13.16 9.22 -12.49
C GLU A 157 14.47 8.41 -12.50
N SER A 158 14.48 7.14 -12.06
CA SER A 158 15.77 6.44 -11.85
C SER A 158 16.53 6.07 -13.11
N ASN A 159 15.95 6.24 -14.30
CA ASN A 159 16.69 6.05 -15.55
C ASN A 159 17.38 7.33 -16.04
N GLY A 160 17.24 8.46 -15.35
CA GLY A 160 17.91 9.72 -15.71
C GLY A 160 17.48 10.30 -17.07
N VAL A 161 16.43 9.75 -17.68
CA VAL A 161 15.85 10.26 -18.92
C VAL A 161 14.71 11.20 -18.54
N THR A 162 15.04 12.47 -18.35
CA THR A 162 14.04 13.52 -18.28
C THR A 162 13.31 13.60 -19.63
N PRO A 163 11.97 13.71 -19.67
CA PRO A 163 11.25 13.80 -20.93
C PRO A 163 11.80 14.96 -21.77
N GLN A 164 12.00 14.73 -23.07
CA GLN A 164 12.36 15.82 -23.97
C GLN A 164 11.19 16.81 -24.08
N LYS A 165 11.47 18.02 -24.57
CA LYS A 165 10.49 19.13 -24.70
C LYS A 165 9.09 18.71 -25.18
N ASN A 166 8.99 17.81 -26.16
CA ASN A 166 7.72 17.40 -26.77
C ASN A 166 7.06 16.16 -26.12
N GLU A 167 7.67 15.60 -25.07
CA GLU A 167 7.22 14.35 -24.44
C GLU A 167 6.45 14.61 -23.14
N TRP A 168 6.66 15.77 -22.51
CA TRP A 168 6.02 16.14 -21.25
C TRP A 168 4.49 15.98 -21.30
N GLU A 169 3.83 16.43 -22.37
CA GLU A 169 2.36 16.33 -22.50
C GLU A 169 1.84 14.88 -22.45
N LYS A 170 2.64 13.92 -22.93
CA LYS A 170 2.29 12.49 -22.93
C LYS A 170 2.62 11.80 -21.61
N CYS A 171 3.50 12.42 -20.83
CA CYS A 171 4.01 11.91 -19.56
C CYS A 171 3.27 12.48 -18.35
N LEU A 172 2.20 13.25 -18.57
CA LEU A 172 1.35 13.83 -17.53
C LEU A 172 -0.03 13.16 -17.50
N VAL A 173 -0.51 12.85 -16.29
CA VAL A 173 -1.86 12.32 -16.08
C VAL A 173 -2.70 13.29 -15.26
N PRO A 174 -4.02 13.40 -15.51
CA PRO A 174 -4.92 14.18 -14.69
C PRO A 174 -4.85 13.77 -13.22
N ALA A 175 -4.66 14.75 -12.35
CA ALA A 175 -4.49 14.56 -10.93
C ALA A 175 -5.75 14.99 -10.17
N GLN A 176 -5.99 14.31 -9.05
CA GLN A 176 -6.96 14.73 -8.06
C GLN A 176 -6.23 15.29 -6.85
N LYS A 177 -6.73 16.40 -6.33
CA LYS A 177 -6.22 17.03 -5.11
C LYS A 177 -6.92 16.44 -3.90
N TYR A 178 -6.14 15.95 -2.94
CA TYR A 178 -6.61 15.48 -1.65
C TYR A 178 -5.98 16.33 -0.54
N VAL A 179 -6.82 17.00 0.25
CA VAL A 179 -6.36 17.87 1.34
C VAL A 179 -6.49 17.12 2.66
N SER A 180 -5.35 16.96 3.33
CA SER A 180 -5.24 16.22 4.58
C SER A 180 -4.37 16.97 5.59
N ASP A 181 -3.41 16.30 6.25
CA ASP A 181 -2.37 16.98 7.04
C ASP A 181 -1.44 17.77 6.09
N GLU A 182 -1.21 17.23 4.89
CA GLU A 182 -0.58 17.90 3.75
C GLU A 182 -1.52 17.85 2.52
N ILE A 183 -1.16 18.57 1.45
CA ILE A 183 -1.84 18.48 0.16
C ILE A 183 -1.15 17.41 -0.67
N TYR A 184 -1.92 16.40 -1.07
CA TYR A 184 -1.48 15.36 -1.99
C TYR A 184 -2.18 15.50 -3.34
N TYR A 185 -1.43 15.30 -4.40
CA TYR A 185 -1.93 15.19 -5.77
C TYR A 185 -1.77 13.74 -6.19
N TYR A 186 -2.86 13.10 -6.59
CA TYR A 186 -2.83 11.67 -6.89
C TYR A 186 -3.54 11.32 -8.19
N ALA A 187 -3.11 10.23 -8.81
CA ALA A 187 -3.77 9.62 -9.95
C ALA A 187 -3.76 8.10 -9.81
N PHE A 188 -4.91 7.47 -10.06
CA PHE A 188 -4.99 6.02 -10.19
C PHE A 188 -4.94 5.64 -11.65
N VAL A 189 -3.92 4.90 -12.06
CA VAL A 189 -3.68 4.53 -13.46
C VAL A 189 -3.57 3.01 -13.58
N GLN A 190 -4.17 2.43 -14.61
CA GLN A 190 -4.07 1.00 -14.88
C GLN A 190 -2.85 0.70 -15.75
N GLY A 191 -2.27 -0.50 -15.55
CA GLY A 191 -1.08 -0.95 -16.27
C GLY A 191 0.23 -0.57 -15.57
N ALA A 192 1.33 -1.07 -16.14
CA ALA A 192 2.68 -0.81 -15.67
C ALA A 192 3.16 0.57 -16.15
N VAL A 193 2.85 1.63 -15.40
CA VAL A 193 3.08 3.02 -15.84
C VAL A 193 4.38 3.61 -15.30
N LEU A 194 4.73 3.36 -14.03
CA LEU A 194 5.97 3.88 -13.46
C LEU A 194 7.18 3.06 -13.91
N PHE A 195 7.09 1.74 -13.79
CA PHE A 195 8.18 0.84 -14.16
C PHE A 195 7.62 -0.47 -14.70
N ASP A 196 8.45 -1.17 -15.49
CA ASP A 196 8.11 -2.47 -16.05
C ASP A 196 7.95 -3.52 -14.96
N VAL A 197 6.93 -4.36 -15.11
CA VAL A 197 6.67 -5.49 -14.22
C VAL A 197 6.60 -6.78 -15.04
N LEU A 198 7.36 -7.79 -14.62
CA LEU A 198 7.45 -9.08 -15.31
C LEU A 198 6.25 -9.97 -14.93
N PHE A 199 5.14 -9.81 -15.65
CA PHE A 199 3.88 -10.55 -15.42
C PHE A 199 4.06 -12.08 -15.38
N GLU A 200 4.95 -12.63 -16.21
CA GLU A 200 5.21 -14.08 -16.29
C GLU A 200 5.78 -14.66 -14.99
N LYS A 201 6.26 -13.81 -14.08
CA LYS A 201 6.86 -14.21 -12.80
C LYS A 201 5.95 -13.94 -11.60
N ILE A 202 4.71 -13.51 -11.84
CA ILE A 202 3.75 -13.22 -10.78
C ILE A 202 2.72 -14.35 -10.74
N LEU A 203 2.66 -15.05 -9.61
CA LEU A 203 1.55 -15.94 -9.29
C LEU A 203 0.45 -15.10 -8.65
N SER A 204 -0.73 -15.07 -9.26
CA SER A 204 -1.86 -14.31 -8.73
C SER A 204 -2.37 -14.92 -7.43
N TYR A 205 -2.91 -14.08 -6.54
CA TYR A 205 -3.47 -14.58 -5.28
C TYR A 205 -4.64 -15.53 -5.53
N HIS A 206 -5.45 -15.28 -6.56
CA HIS A 206 -6.52 -16.18 -6.98
C HIS A 206 -5.98 -17.58 -7.33
N ASN A 207 -4.96 -17.66 -8.20
CA ASN A 207 -4.39 -18.95 -8.60
C ASN A 207 -3.70 -19.66 -7.44
N TYR A 208 -3.05 -18.92 -6.56
CA TYR A 208 -2.44 -19.48 -5.35
C TYR A 208 -3.47 -20.19 -4.45
N LEU A 209 -4.67 -19.61 -4.29
CA LEU A 209 -5.75 -20.25 -3.54
C LEU A 209 -6.28 -21.50 -4.25
N GLU A 210 -6.44 -21.47 -5.57
CA GLU A 210 -6.85 -22.65 -6.33
C GLU A 210 -5.85 -23.81 -6.21
N GLU A 211 -4.55 -23.52 -6.26
CA GLU A 211 -3.50 -24.53 -6.06
C GLU A 211 -3.55 -25.16 -4.66
N LEU A 212 -3.75 -24.34 -3.62
CA LEU A 212 -3.89 -24.82 -2.24
C LEU A 212 -5.13 -25.71 -2.04
N ASP A 213 -6.27 -25.30 -2.59
CA ASP A 213 -7.52 -26.08 -2.46
C ASP A 213 -7.35 -27.47 -3.07
N VAL A 214 -6.64 -27.58 -4.19
CA VAL A 214 -6.33 -28.88 -4.83
C VAL A 214 -5.40 -29.72 -3.95
N GLU A 215 -4.36 -29.13 -3.36
CA GLU A 215 -3.44 -29.83 -2.46
C GLU A 215 -4.14 -30.35 -1.20
N GLU A 216 -4.98 -29.53 -0.55
CA GLU A 216 -5.71 -29.93 0.65
C GLU A 216 -6.72 -31.04 0.36
N ILE A 217 -7.41 -31.02 -0.80
CA ILE A 217 -8.31 -32.09 -1.23
C ILE A 217 -7.57 -33.40 -1.49
N LEU A 218 -6.34 -33.34 -2.01
CA LEU A 218 -5.51 -34.54 -2.26
C LEU A 218 -4.90 -35.14 -0.98
N LEU A 219 -4.90 -34.39 0.13
CA LEU A 219 -4.41 -34.83 1.44
C LEU A 219 -5.49 -35.48 2.33
N VAL A 220 -6.75 -35.56 1.86
CA VAL A 220 -7.88 -36.25 2.52
C VAL A 220 -8.18 -37.58 1.83
#